data_AF-N2BS61-F1
#
_entry.id   AF-N2BS61-F1
#
_cell.length_a   1.000
_cell.length_b   1.000
_cell.length_c   1.000
_cell.angle_alpha   90.00
_cell.angle_beta   90.00
_cell.angle_gamma   90.00
#
_symmetry.space_group_name_H-M   'P 1'
#
loop_
_entity.id
_entity.type
_entity.pdbx_description
1 polymer ?
#
loop_
_entity_poly.entity_id
_entity_poly.type
_entity_poly.pdbx_seq_one_letter_code
_entity_poly.pdbx_strand_id
1 'polypeptide(L)'
;MILSGGVENMSLSPFLLENVRNGYRMGHQQTSDSMIKDGLWCAINDYHMGITAENLAKKYNISRQEQDEYALQSQLRAAKAISEGRFKDEILPLNVYDRKKEIIFSEDEFVRKDCNIESLSKLKPAFDKNGSVTAGNSSGINDAGAMLVLCEKERAKESNLPILANIKGFASIGVDSTIMGIGAAFAAKKVLQQQKLTINDMDIIEANEAFAAQSLATTKELSADINKVNINGGAIALGHPIGASGARILISLIYALRANKKNLGLATLCIGGGQGIACVVEII
;
A
#
# COMPACT_ATOMS: atom_id res chain seq x y z
N MET A 1 25.31 1.02 8.88
CA MET A 1 23.92 1.07 9.34
C MET A 1 23.27 2.28 8.69
N ILE A 2 22.09 2.09 8.12
CA ILE A 2 21.33 3.13 7.41
C ILE A 2 19.89 3.04 7.93
N LEU A 3 19.33 4.17 8.34
CA LEU A 3 17.90 4.29 8.60
C LEU A 3 17.19 4.50 7.27
N SER A 4 16.20 3.69 6.94
CA SER A 4 15.48 3.71 5.67
C SER A 4 13.99 3.50 5.91
N GLY A 5 13.15 4.09 5.07
CA GLY A 5 11.72 4.03 5.27
C GLY A 5 11.01 5.15 4.54
N GLY A 6 9.85 5.53 5.06
CA GLY A 6 9.10 6.64 4.54
C GLY A 6 8.10 7.19 5.56
N VAL A 7 7.72 8.44 5.33
CA VAL A 7 6.73 9.16 6.13
C VAL A 7 5.78 9.84 5.17
N GLU A 8 4.51 9.93 5.57
CA GLU A 8 3.53 10.73 4.86
C GLU A 8 2.53 11.29 5.87
N ASN A 9 2.16 12.56 5.70
CA ASN A 9 1.00 13.14 6.34
C ASN A 9 0.15 13.81 5.26
N MET A 10 -0.77 13.04 4.70
CA MET A 10 -1.64 13.49 3.63
C MET A 10 -2.66 14.50 4.16
N SER A 11 -3.12 14.35 5.41
CA SER A 11 -4.07 15.26 6.06
C SER A 11 -3.58 16.71 6.12
N LEU A 12 -2.26 16.93 6.16
CA LEU A 12 -1.63 18.25 6.22
C LEU A 12 -1.18 18.79 4.85
N SER A 13 -1.60 18.16 3.75
CA SER A 13 -1.25 18.63 2.40
C SER A 13 -1.82 20.03 2.12
N PRO A 14 -1.02 20.99 1.62
CA PRO A 14 -1.48 22.34 1.36
C PRO A 14 -2.32 22.47 0.08
N PHE A 15 -3.08 23.56 0.00
CA PHE A 15 -3.55 24.09 -1.28
C PHE A 15 -2.49 25.04 -1.87
N LEU A 16 -2.31 24.97 -3.18
CA LEU A 16 -1.33 25.74 -3.95
C LEU A 16 -2.04 26.75 -4.84
N LEU A 17 -1.43 27.92 -4.99
CA LEU A 17 -1.91 28.99 -5.87
C LEU A 17 -0.83 29.26 -6.92
N GLU A 18 -0.96 28.62 -8.08
CA GLU A 18 0.09 28.55 -9.11
C GLU A 18 0.22 29.85 -9.89
N ASN A 19 1.44 30.28 -10.21
CA ASN A 19 1.75 31.55 -10.88
C ASN A 19 1.58 32.83 -10.02
N VAL A 20 1.15 32.71 -8.75
CA VAL A 20 1.03 33.87 -7.83
C VAL A 20 2.35 34.63 -7.68
N ARG A 21 3.48 33.92 -7.78
CA ARG A 21 4.83 34.50 -7.67
C ARG A 21 5.09 35.61 -8.69
N ASN A 22 4.55 35.49 -9.90
CA ASN A 22 4.71 36.47 -10.97
C ASN A 22 3.51 37.42 -11.08
N GLY A 23 2.48 37.24 -10.25
CA GLY A 23 1.25 38.01 -10.26
C GLY A 23 0.26 37.56 -11.34
N TYR A 24 -1.03 37.59 -11.01
CA TYR A 24 -2.11 37.16 -11.91
C TYR A 24 -2.61 38.22 -12.89
N ARG A 25 -2.18 39.47 -12.71
CA ARG A 25 -2.73 40.66 -13.37
C ARG A 25 -4.22 40.89 -13.05
N MET A 26 -5.14 40.05 -13.54
CA MET A 26 -6.60 40.16 -13.32
C MET A 26 -7.30 38.83 -13.68
N GLY A 27 -8.40 38.48 -13.00
CA GLY A 27 -9.24 37.32 -13.32
C GLY A 27 -9.25 36.23 -12.24
N HIS A 28 -10.25 35.35 -12.29
CA HIS A 28 -10.39 34.23 -11.35
C HIS A 28 -9.24 33.23 -11.47
N GLN A 29 -8.82 32.68 -10.33
CA GLN A 29 -7.75 31.68 -10.24
C GLN A 29 -8.26 30.46 -9.52
N GLN A 30 -7.71 29.31 -9.88
CA GLN A 30 -7.96 28.04 -9.23
C GLN A 30 -6.85 27.75 -8.23
N THR A 31 -7.24 27.30 -7.04
CA THR A 31 -6.31 26.70 -6.07
C THR A 31 -6.20 25.20 -6.35
N SER A 32 -4.98 24.70 -6.48
CA SER A 32 -4.68 23.29 -6.69
C SER A 32 -4.54 22.58 -5.34
N ASP A 33 -5.21 21.45 -5.15
CA ASP A 33 -4.95 20.55 -4.02
C ASP A 33 -3.63 19.81 -4.27
N SER A 34 -2.61 19.99 -3.42
CA SER A 34 -1.29 19.38 -3.64
C SER A 34 -1.31 17.86 -3.47
N MET A 35 -2.15 17.32 -2.58
CA MET A 35 -2.27 15.88 -2.38
C MET A 35 -2.76 15.21 -3.66
N ILE A 36 -3.80 15.79 -4.27
CA ILE A 36 -4.32 15.28 -5.54
C ILE A 36 -3.29 15.47 -6.64
N LYS A 37 -2.80 16.71 -6.81
CA LYS A 37 -1.91 17.07 -7.91
C LYS A 37 -0.60 16.27 -7.90
N ASP A 38 0.05 16.17 -6.74
CA ASP A 38 1.40 15.62 -6.62
C ASP A 38 1.41 14.12 -6.29
N GLY A 39 0.34 13.60 -5.67
CA GLY A 39 0.27 12.20 -5.24
C GLY A 39 -0.72 11.32 -6.00
N LEU A 40 -1.87 11.86 -6.42
CA LEU A 40 -3.01 11.06 -6.90
C LEU A 40 -3.40 11.32 -8.37
N TRP A 41 -2.69 12.22 -9.05
CA TRP A 41 -2.99 12.62 -10.43
C TRP A 41 -1.93 12.11 -11.40
N CYS A 42 -2.37 11.61 -12.56
CA CYS A 42 -1.47 11.18 -13.61
C CYS A 42 -0.95 12.41 -14.37
N ALA A 43 0.33 12.74 -14.19
CA ALA A 43 0.96 13.85 -14.92
C ALA A 43 1.02 13.67 -16.45
N ILE A 44 0.78 12.45 -16.95
CA ILE A 44 0.85 12.13 -18.38
C ILE A 44 -0.55 12.13 -19.03
N ASN A 45 -1.53 11.50 -18.40
CA ASN A 45 -2.86 11.28 -19.00
C ASN A 45 -3.96 12.20 -18.44
N ASP A 46 -3.61 13.08 -17.50
CA ASP A 46 -4.51 14.07 -16.92
C ASP A 46 -5.80 13.49 -16.30
N TYR A 47 -5.64 12.49 -15.44
CA TYR A 47 -6.73 11.94 -14.63
C TYR A 47 -6.26 11.35 -13.30
N HIS A 48 -7.21 11.10 -12.39
CA HIS A 48 -6.96 10.50 -11.08
C HIS A 48 -6.48 9.04 -11.17
N MET A 49 -5.62 8.59 -10.24
CA MET A 49 -5.14 7.20 -10.17
C MET A 49 -6.27 6.16 -10.16
N GLY A 50 -7.43 6.51 -9.63
CA GLY A 50 -8.63 5.68 -9.65
C GLY A 50 -9.09 5.26 -11.05
N ILE A 51 -8.85 6.09 -12.08
CA ILE A 51 -9.14 5.73 -13.48
C ILE A 51 -8.19 4.62 -13.96
N THR A 52 -6.93 4.58 -13.50
CA THR A 52 -6.01 3.47 -13.83
C THR A 52 -6.50 2.14 -13.26
N ALA A 53 -7.17 2.18 -12.10
CA ALA A 53 -7.79 0.99 -11.51
C ALA A 53 -9.01 0.54 -12.32
N GLU A 54 -9.84 1.46 -12.82
CA GLU A 54 -10.93 1.13 -13.76
C GLU A 54 -10.40 0.51 -15.06
N ASN A 55 -9.28 1.02 -15.59
CA ASN A 55 -8.64 0.46 -16.78
C ASN A 55 -8.20 -0.98 -16.55
N LEU A 56 -7.62 -1.28 -15.38
CA LEU A 56 -7.26 -2.64 -14.99
C LEU A 56 -8.49 -3.52 -14.77
N ALA A 57 -9.53 -3.01 -14.13
CA ALA A 57 -10.78 -3.75 -13.96
C ALA A 57 -11.37 -4.19 -15.30
N LYS A 58 -11.41 -3.28 -16.28
CA LYS A 58 -11.85 -3.57 -17.66
C LYS A 58 -10.91 -4.57 -18.35
N LYS A 59 -9.59 -4.36 -18.29
CA LYS A 59 -8.59 -5.19 -18.98
C LYS A 59 -8.54 -6.64 -18.45
N TYR A 60 -8.68 -6.82 -17.15
CA TYR A 60 -8.62 -8.13 -16.49
C TYR A 60 -10.01 -8.73 -16.21
N ASN A 61 -11.08 -8.12 -16.72
CA ASN A 61 -12.48 -8.52 -16.49
C ASN A 61 -12.80 -8.73 -15.01
N ILE A 62 -12.40 -7.78 -14.16
CA ILE A 62 -12.63 -7.82 -12.72
C ILE A 62 -13.94 -7.07 -12.44
N SER A 63 -14.94 -7.82 -12.00
CA SER A 63 -16.26 -7.30 -11.69
C SER A 63 -16.26 -6.40 -10.44
N ARG A 64 -17.30 -5.58 -10.31
CA ARG A 64 -17.57 -4.82 -9.08
C ARG A 64 -17.73 -5.75 -7.87
N GLN A 65 -18.39 -6.89 -8.05
CA GLN A 65 -18.61 -7.86 -6.99
C GLN A 65 -17.29 -8.44 -6.48
N GLU A 66 -16.40 -8.88 -7.37
CA GLU A 66 -15.06 -9.37 -6.98
C GLU A 66 -14.28 -8.31 -6.19
N GLN A 67 -14.37 -7.04 -6.58
CA GLN A 67 -13.70 -5.93 -5.87
C GLN A 67 -14.24 -5.74 -4.46
N ASP A 68 -15.56 -5.76 -4.30
CA ASP A 68 -16.20 -5.58 -2.99
C ASP A 68 -15.96 -6.79 -2.08
N GLU A 69 -15.96 -8.02 -2.62
CA GLU A 69 -15.62 -9.24 -1.87
C GLU A 69 -14.16 -9.21 -1.40
N TYR A 70 -13.23 -8.79 -2.25
CA TYR A 70 -11.83 -8.61 -1.88
C TYR A 70 -11.65 -7.55 -0.79
N ALA A 71 -12.34 -6.42 -0.92
CA ALA A 71 -12.32 -5.35 0.08
C ALA A 71 -12.88 -5.82 1.44
N LEU A 72 -13.96 -6.59 1.43
CA LEU A 72 -14.51 -7.20 2.64
C LEU A 72 -13.49 -8.14 3.30
N GLN A 73 -12.81 -8.99 2.52
CA GLN A 73 -11.78 -9.88 3.05
C GLN A 73 -10.63 -9.10 3.70
N SER A 74 -10.16 -8.01 3.07
CA SER A 74 -9.13 -7.14 3.63
C SER A 74 -9.56 -6.56 4.98
N GLN A 75 -10.79 -6.03 5.07
CA GLN A 75 -11.36 -5.47 6.30
C GLN A 75 -11.51 -6.52 7.41
N LEU A 76 -12.01 -7.72 7.09
CA LEU A 76 -12.16 -8.81 8.06
C LEU A 76 -10.81 -9.32 8.57
N ARG A 77 -9.81 -9.44 7.70
CA ARG A 77 -8.46 -9.86 8.10
C ARG A 77 -7.78 -8.82 8.98
N ALA A 78 -7.91 -7.54 8.65
CA ALA A 78 -7.38 -6.44 9.48
C ALA A 78 -8.05 -6.38 10.85
N ALA A 79 -9.38 -6.44 10.91
CA ALA A 79 -10.12 -6.46 12.17
C ALA A 79 -9.71 -7.65 13.05
N LYS A 80 -9.55 -8.84 12.45
CA LYS A 80 -9.06 -10.02 13.15
C LYS A 80 -7.63 -9.83 13.65
N ALA A 81 -6.72 -9.34 12.81
CA ALA A 81 -5.32 -9.11 13.16
C ALA A 81 -5.17 -8.12 14.32
N ILE A 82 -5.96 -7.04 14.33
CA ILE A 82 -6.05 -6.09 15.45
C ILE A 82 -6.55 -6.81 16.72
N SER A 83 -7.65 -7.56 16.63
CA SER A 83 -8.25 -8.25 17.78
C SER A 83 -7.31 -9.27 18.44
N GLU A 84 -6.46 -9.91 17.63
CA GLU A 84 -5.45 -10.88 18.08
C GLU A 84 -4.12 -10.21 18.47
N GLY A 85 -4.01 -8.89 18.34
CA GLY A 85 -2.82 -8.12 18.69
C GLY A 85 -1.63 -8.35 17.76
N ARG A 86 -1.85 -8.76 16.51
CA ARG A 86 -0.78 -9.10 15.56
C ARG A 86 0.12 -7.92 15.18
N PHE A 87 -0.39 -6.69 15.30
CA PHE A 87 0.37 -5.48 15.00
C PHE A 87 1.09 -4.86 16.20
N LYS A 88 0.94 -5.43 17.41
CA LYS A 88 1.50 -4.84 18.64
C LYS A 88 3.01 -4.71 18.62
N ASP A 89 3.69 -5.65 17.97
CA ASP A 89 5.16 -5.67 17.91
C ASP A 89 5.71 -4.73 16.82
N GLU A 90 4.90 -4.32 15.84
CA GLU A 90 5.31 -3.44 14.75
C GLU A 90 4.88 -1.97 14.91
N ILE A 91 3.88 -1.70 15.75
CA ILE A 91 3.38 -0.34 16.01
C ILE A 91 4.09 0.27 17.23
N LEU A 92 4.74 1.42 17.01
CA LEU A 92 5.19 2.30 18.09
C LEU A 92 4.06 3.27 18.48
N PRO A 93 3.55 3.25 19.72
CA PRO A 93 2.51 4.19 20.15
C PRO A 93 2.97 5.65 20.04
N LEU A 94 2.10 6.51 19.50
CA LEU A 94 2.34 7.95 19.38
C LEU A 94 1.45 8.72 20.36
N ASN A 95 2.09 9.51 21.23
CA ASN A 95 1.36 10.39 22.14
C ASN A 95 1.19 11.76 21.47
N VAL A 96 -0.05 12.10 21.14
CA VAL A 96 -0.42 13.37 20.52
C VAL A 96 -1.17 14.22 21.54
N TYR A 97 -0.76 15.47 21.67
CA TYR A 97 -1.35 16.40 22.62
C TYR A 97 -2.30 17.35 21.89
N ASP A 98 -3.60 17.19 22.12
CA ASP A 98 -4.61 18.20 21.76
C ASP A 98 -4.81 19.15 22.95
N ARG A 99 -4.11 20.28 22.89
CA ARG A 99 -4.00 21.28 23.97
C ARG A 99 -3.46 20.68 25.26
N LYS A 100 -4.34 20.17 26.14
CA LYS A 100 -4.02 19.54 27.43
C LYS A 100 -4.44 18.07 27.50
N LYS A 101 -5.12 17.56 26.46
CA LYS A 101 -5.56 16.17 26.40
C LYS A 101 -4.52 15.35 25.63
N GLU A 102 -3.96 14.35 26.30
CA GLU A 102 -3.14 13.35 25.64
C GLU A 102 -4.03 12.32 24.94
N ILE A 103 -3.74 12.04 23.68
CA ILE A 103 -4.36 11.00 22.87
C ILE A 103 -3.24 10.06 22.45
N ILE A 104 -3.38 8.78 22.80
CA ILE A 104 -2.41 7.74 22.43
C ILE A 104 -2.93 7.03 21.19
N PHE A 105 -2.17 7.14 20.10
CA PHE A 105 -2.41 6.40 18.85
C PHE A 105 -1.56 5.13 18.89
N SER A 106 -2.22 3.97 19.05
CA SER A 106 -1.56 2.65 19.14
C SER A 106 -2.28 1.55 18.35
N GLU A 107 -3.31 1.89 17.59
CA GLU A 107 -4.11 0.97 16.77
C GLU A 107 -4.43 1.68 15.45
N ASP A 108 -4.42 0.95 14.34
CA ASP A 108 -4.82 1.48 13.03
C ASP A 108 -6.31 1.85 13.03
N GLU A 109 -6.61 3.12 12.72
CA GLU A 109 -7.97 3.67 12.86
C GLU A 109 -8.86 3.49 11.63
N PHE A 110 -8.29 3.13 10.47
CA PHE A 110 -9.02 3.08 9.20
C PHE A 110 -9.89 1.82 9.02
N VAL A 111 -9.71 0.83 9.90
CA VAL A 111 -10.40 -0.47 9.82
C VAL A 111 -11.88 -0.34 10.20
N ARG A 112 -12.77 -0.78 9.31
CA ARG A 112 -14.23 -0.85 9.54
C ARG A 112 -14.62 -2.22 10.06
N LYS A 113 -14.70 -2.35 11.39
CA LYS A 113 -14.99 -3.62 12.09
C LYS A 113 -16.38 -4.21 11.77
N ASP A 114 -17.31 -3.37 11.31
CA ASP A 114 -18.70 -3.70 10.93
C ASP A 114 -18.92 -3.82 9.41
N CYS A 115 -17.83 -3.84 8.63
CA CYS A 115 -17.88 -3.95 7.17
C CYS A 115 -18.66 -5.20 6.72
N ASN A 116 -19.59 -5.01 5.78
CA ASN A 116 -20.40 -6.08 5.20
C ASN A 116 -20.64 -5.82 3.71
N ILE A 117 -20.93 -6.88 2.95
CA ILE A 117 -21.06 -6.82 1.50
C ILE A 117 -22.25 -5.95 1.05
N GLU A 118 -23.32 -5.90 1.84
CA GLU A 118 -24.49 -5.07 1.59
C GLU A 118 -24.17 -3.58 1.69
N SER A 119 -23.28 -3.19 2.60
CA SER A 119 -22.81 -1.81 2.74
C SER A 119 -21.88 -1.41 1.59
N LEU A 120 -20.97 -2.31 1.18
CA LEU A 120 -20.03 -2.07 0.08
C LEU A 120 -20.76 -1.94 -1.26
N SER A 121 -21.70 -2.84 -1.55
CA SER A 121 -22.46 -2.86 -2.81
C SER A 121 -23.31 -1.60 -3.03
N LYS A 122 -23.73 -0.90 -1.96
CA LYS A 122 -24.50 0.36 -2.03
C LYS A 122 -23.65 1.58 -2.38
N LEU A 123 -22.32 1.48 -2.30
CA LEU A 123 -21.43 2.61 -2.57
C LEU A 123 -21.44 2.96 -4.05
N LYS A 124 -21.51 4.28 -4.31
CA LYS A 124 -21.44 4.84 -5.65
C LYS A 124 -20.01 4.76 -6.19
N PRO A 125 -19.83 4.60 -7.51
CA PRO A 125 -18.53 4.74 -8.15
C PRO A 125 -17.87 6.09 -7.82
N ALA A 126 -16.56 6.05 -7.53
CA ALA A 126 -15.79 7.22 -7.08
C ALA A 126 -15.16 8.02 -8.23
N PHE A 127 -14.84 7.39 -9.36
CA PHE A 127 -14.01 7.99 -10.41
C PHE A 127 -14.68 8.05 -11.79
N ASP A 128 -15.35 6.99 -12.20
CA ASP A 128 -16.16 6.93 -13.43
C ASP A 128 -17.62 6.70 -13.02
N LYS A 129 -18.58 7.43 -13.62
CA LYS A 129 -20.01 7.28 -13.31
C LYS A 129 -20.53 5.86 -13.55
N ASN A 130 -19.95 5.17 -14.54
CA ASN A 130 -20.24 3.77 -14.85
C ASN A 130 -19.14 2.82 -14.34
N GLY A 131 -18.30 3.32 -13.42
CA GLY A 131 -17.16 2.64 -12.87
C GLY A 131 -17.52 1.56 -11.85
N SER A 132 -16.50 0.79 -11.50
CA SER A 132 -16.54 -0.29 -10.52
C SER A 132 -15.81 0.05 -9.22
N VAL A 133 -14.93 1.05 -9.25
CA VAL A 133 -14.13 1.46 -8.10
C VAL A 133 -14.92 2.43 -7.23
N THR A 134 -14.93 2.17 -5.92
CA THR A 134 -15.65 2.94 -4.91
C THR A 134 -14.75 3.23 -3.71
N ALA A 135 -15.17 4.11 -2.81
CA ALA A 135 -14.53 4.31 -1.51
C ALA A 135 -14.52 3.03 -0.63
N GLY A 136 -15.32 2.02 -0.97
CA GLY A 136 -15.36 0.74 -0.25
C GLY A 136 -14.24 -0.21 -0.66
N ASN A 137 -13.84 -0.17 -1.93
CA ASN A 137 -12.89 -1.08 -2.55
C ASN A 137 -11.61 -0.38 -3.04
N SER A 138 -11.34 0.81 -2.51
CA SER A 138 -10.09 1.55 -2.66
C SER A 138 -9.52 1.86 -1.28
N SER A 139 -8.20 2.05 -1.23
CA SER A 139 -7.52 2.55 -0.03
C SER A 139 -7.86 4.01 0.24
N GLY A 140 -7.66 4.42 1.49
CA GLY A 140 -7.90 5.78 1.95
C GLY A 140 -6.75 6.75 1.70
N ILE A 141 -6.99 7.97 2.15
CA ILE A 141 -5.98 9.00 2.40
C ILE A 141 -5.58 8.84 3.86
N ASN A 142 -4.30 8.62 4.14
CA ASN A 142 -3.84 8.21 5.46
C ASN A 142 -2.48 8.82 5.82
N ASP A 143 -2.21 8.87 7.12
CA ASP A 143 -0.97 9.41 7.68
C ASP A 143 -0.21 8.27 8.38
N ALA A 144 1.09 8.16 8.12
CA ALA A 144 1.95 7.22 8.85
C ALA A 144 3.44 7.53 8.68
N GLY A 145 4.26 6.96 9.56
CA GLY A 145 5.69 6.77 9.36
C GLY A 145 6.06 5.31 9.54
N ALA A 146 6.93 4.80 8.67
CA ALA A 146 7.42 3.42 8.72
C ALA A 146 8.93 3.41 8.44
N MET A 147 9.72 2.97 9.42
CA MET A 147 11.18 3.02 9.37
C MET A 147 11.82 1.68 9.73
N LEU A 148 12.89 1.33 9.04
CA LEU A 148 13.72 0.14 9.24
C LEU A 148 15.20 0.54 9.33
N VAL A 149 15.99 -0.21 10.09
CA VAL A 149 17.45 -0.08 10.10
C VAL A 149 18.05 -1.17 9.21
N LEU A 150 18.70 -0.76 8.12
CA LEU A 150 19.46 -1.63 7.24
C LEU A 150 20.92 -1.68 7.66
N CYS A 151 21.49 -2.87 7.66
CA CYS A 151 22.87 -3.09 8.06
C CYS A 151 23.47 -4.28 7.34
N GLU A 152 24.78 -4.25 7.11
CA GLU A 152 25.51 -5.45 6.77
C GLU A 152 25.43 -6.45 7.94
N LYS A 153 25.28 -7.73 7.61
CA LYS A 153 25.10 -8.81 8.60
C LYS A 153 26.21 -8.86 9.63
N GLU A 154 27.47 -8.74 9.20
CA GLU A 154 28.62 -8.79 10.11
C GLU A 154 28.62 -7.60 11.07
N ARG A 155 28.27 -6.41 10.58
CA ARG A 155 28.17 -5.21 11.43
C ARG A 155 27.07 -5.32 12.49
N ALA A 156 25.95 -5.97 12.17
CA ALA A 156 24.89 -6.24 13.14
C ALA A 156 25.36 -7.22 14.24
N LYS A 157 26.10 -8.28 13.86
CA LYS A 157 26.69 -9.23 14.83
C LYS A 157 27.72 -8.57 15.74
N GLU A 158 28.65 -7.78 15.20
CA GLU A 158 29.65 -7.04 15.98
C GLU A 158 29.00 -6.13 17.03
N SER A 159 27.82 -5.59 16.71
CA SER A 159 27.07 -4.67 17.57
C SER A 159 26.04 -5.37 18.47
N ASN A 160 26.00 -6.72 18.46
CA ASN A 160 25.00 -7.52 19.18
C ASN A 160 23.54 -7.11 18.91
N LEU A 161 23.24 -6.68 17.68
CA LEU A 161 21.89 -6.29 17.28
C LEU A 161 21.10 -7.49 16.74
N PRO A 162 19.79 -7.60 17.06
CA PRO A 162 18.95 -8.63 16.47
C PRO A 162 18.79 -8.39 14.97
N ILE A 163 18.85 -9.47 14.19
CA ILE A 163 18.59 -9.43 12.74
C ILE A 163 17.21 -10.02 12.51
N LEU A 164 16.28 -9.21 12.02
CA LEU A 164 14.88 -9.62 11.83
C LEU A 164 14.66 -10.41 10.54
N ALA A 165 15.35 -10.03 9.47
CA ALA A 165 15.29 -10.64 8.15
C ALA A 165 16.53 -10.27 7.30
N ASN A 166 16.82 -11.07 6.27
CA ASN A 166 17.75 -10.72 5.18
C ASN A 166 16.97 -10.25 3.95
N ILE A 167 17.44 -9.22 3.26
CA ILE A 167 16.96 -8.87 1.92
C ILE A 167 17.67 -9.79 0.92
N LYS A 168 16.92 -10.64 0.21
CA LYS A 168 17.45 -11.53 -0.84
C LYS A 168 17.69 -10.74 -2.13
N GLY A 169 16.75 -9.88 -2.47
CA GLY A 169 16.84 -8.99 -3.61
C GLY A 169 15.65 -8.07 -3.72
N PHE A 170 15.78 -7.06 -4.58
CA PHE A 170 14.72 -6.13 -4.92
C PHE A 170 14.80 -5.78 -6.40
N ALA A 171 13.68 -5.38 -6.99
CA ALA A 171 13.63 -4.92 -8.36
C ALA A 171 12.55 -3.86 -8.56
N SER A 172 12.82 -2.93 -9.48
CA SER A 172 11.84 -1.98 -9.99
C SER A 172 11.67 -2.13 -11.50
N ILE A 173 10.50 -1.74 -12.01
CA ILE A 173 10.16 -1.75 -13.43
C ILE A 173 9.20 -0.61 -13.80
N GLY A 174 9.27 -0.15 -15.03
CA GLY A 174 8.30 0.78 -15.63
C GLY A 174 7.24 0.03 -16.45
N VAL A 175 6.03 0.56 -16.47
CA VAL A 175 4.88 0.09 -17.23
C VAL A 175 4.14 1.28 -17.83
N ASP A 176 3.15 1.01 -18.68
CA ASP A 176 2.25 2.06 -19.14
C ASP A 176 1.50 2.70 -17.96
N SER A 177 1.61 4.03 -17.86
CA SER A 177 0.95 4.86 -16.85
C SER A 177 -0.56 4.67 -16.77
N THR A 178 -1.22 4.25 -17.85
CA THR A 178 -2.67 4.01 -17.90
C THR A 178 -3.11 2.78 -17.11
N ILE A 179 -2.18 1.87 -16.83
CA ILE A 179 -2.39 0.62 -16.11
C ILE A 179 -1.35 0.45 -15.00
N MET A 180 -0.90 1.56 -14.41
CA MET A 180 0.22 1.61 -13.45
C MET A 180 0.17 0.54 -12.35
N GLY A 181 -1.05 0.17 -11.92
CA GLY A 181 -1.29 -0.85 -10.90
C GLY A 181 -0.63 -2.21 -11.18
N ILE A 182 -0.44 -2.59 -12.46
CA ILE A 182 0.17 -3.88 -12.82
C ILE A 182 1.69 -3.91 -12.60
N GLY A 183 2.32 -2.75 -12.39
CA GLY A 183 3.76 -2.65 -12.13
C GLY A 183 4.22 -3.53 -10.96
N ALA A 184 3.37 -3.70 -9.94
CA ALA A 184 3.64 -4.56 -8.79
C ALA A 184 3.91 -6.02 -9.20
N ALA A 185 3.09 -6.57 -10.12
CA ALA A 185 3.25 -7.94 -10.58
C ALA A 185 4.54 -8.12 -11.38
N PHE A 186 4.86 -7.19 -12.27
CA PHE A 186 6.06 -7.29 -13.09
C PHE A 186 7.35 -7.05 -12.28
N ALA A 187 7.33 -6.16 -11.29
CA ALA A 187 8.44 -6.01 -10.36
C ALA A 187 8.69 -7.29 -9.56
N ALA A 188 7.62 -7.92 -9.07
CA ALA A 188 7.68 -9.21 -8.38
C ALA A 188 8.24 -10.33 -9.27
N LYS A 189 7.74 -10.48 -10.50
CA LYS A 189 8.28 -11.46 -11.47
C LYS A 189 9.77 -11.24 -11.72
N LYS A 190 10.20 -9.98 -11.85
CA LYS A 190 11.60 -9.61 -12.09
C LYS A 190 12.50 -9.99 -10.90
N VAL A 191 12.13 -9.64 -9.67
CA VAL A 191 12.96 -9.99 -8.50
C VAL A 191 12.98 -11.50 -8.26
N LEU A 192 11.85 -12.20 -8.44
CA LEU A 192 11.79 -13.66 -8.31
C LEU A 192 12.74 -14.33 -9.33
N GLN A 193 12.71 -13.89 -10.59
CA GLN A 193 13.63 -14.38 -11.62
C GLN A 193 15.11 -14.13 -11.25
N GLN A 194 15.46 -12.94 -10.77
CA GLN A 194 16.82 -12.60 -10.33
C GLN A 194 17.30 -13.48 -9.18
N GLN A 195 16.40 -13.84 -8.26
CA GLN A 195 16.67 -14.70 -7.12
C GLN A 195 16.53 -16.19 -7.43
N LYS A 196 16.17 -16.55 -8.68
CA LYS A 196 15.88 -17.93 -9.10
C LYS A 196 14.80 -18.60 -8.23
N LEU A 197 13.80 -17.81 -7.84
CA LEU A 197 12.63 -18.20 -7.07
C LEU A 197 11.38 -18.13 -7.94
N THR A 198 10.33 -18.78 -7.48
CA THR A 198 8.98 -18.75 -8.05
C THR A 198 8.00 -18.16 -7.04
N ILE A 199 6.81 -17.78 -7.51
CA ILE A 199 5.76 -17.28 -6.62
C ILE A 199 5.33 -18.32 -5.57
N ASN A 200 5.44 -19.61 -5.90
CA ASN A 200 5.05 -20.71 -5.02
C ASN A 200 6.00 -20.90 -3.83
N ASP A 201 7.25 -20.43 -3.97
CA ASP A 201 8.25 -20.46 -2.89
C ASP A 201 7.95 -19.44 -1.78
N MET A 202 7.08 -18.46 -2.05
CA MET A 202 6.71 -17.45 -1.05
C MET A 202 5.74 -18.04 -0.04
N ASP A 203 6.03 -17.88 1.25
CA ASP A 203 5.15 -18.26 2.34
C ASP A 203 4.06 -17.21 2.57
N ILE A 204 4.44 -15.93 2.55
CA ILE A 204 3.56 -14.77 2.74
C ILE A 204 3.91 -13.71 1.70
N ILE A 205 2.88 -13.07 1.15
CA ILE A 205 3.00 -12.00 0.17
C ILE A 205 2.28 -10.79 0.71
N GLU A 206 2.97 -9.66 0.80
CA GLU A 206 2.36 -8.34 1.02
C GLU A 206 2.32 -7.60 -0.31
N ALA A 207 1.16 -7.57 -0.95
CA ALA A 207 0.91 -6.85 -2.19
C ALA A 207 0.00 -5.65 -1.90
N ASN A 208 0.53 -4.43 -1.99
CA ASN A 208 -0.19 -3.23 -1.55
C ASN A 208 -1.54 -3.08 -2.26
N GLU A 209 -2.57 -2.74 -1.49
CA GLU A 209 -3.96 -2.65 -1.96
C GLU A 209 -4.37 -1.20 -2.25
N ALA A 210 -3.73 -0.55 -3.22
CA ALA A 210 -4.15 0.81 -3.62
C ALA A 210 -5.62 0.80 -4.05
N PHE A 211 -5.99 -0.22 -4.85
CA PHE A 211 -7.36 -0.51 -5.27
C PHE A 211 -7.58 -2.04 -5.35
N ALA A 212 -8.79 -2.50 -5.06
CA ALA A 212 -9.14 -3.92 -5.18
C ALA A 212 -8.92 -4.43 -6.61
N ALA A 213 -9.32 -3.67 -7.63
CA ALA A 213 -9.09 -4.01 -9.04
C ALA A 213 -7.61 -4.24 -9.36
N GLN A 214 -6.73 -3.35 -8.90
CA GLN A 214 -5.28 -3.49 -9.11
C GLN A 214 -4.71 -4.69 -8.33
N SER A 215 -5.19 -4.94 -7.12
CA SER A 215 -4.72 -6.04 -6.27
C SER A 215 -5.11 -7.41 -6.84
N LEU A 216 -6.35 -7.53 -7.32
CA LEU A 216 -6.86 -8.70 -8.01
C LEU A 216 -6.12 -8.93 -9.34
N ALA A 217 -5.88 -7.88 -10.13
CA ALA A 217 -5.09 -7.97 -11.36
C ALA A 217 -3.66 -8.44 -11.08
N THR A 218 -3.02 -7.88 -10.04
CA THR A 218 -1.67 -8.26 -9.60
C THR A 218 -1.60 -9.73 -9.17
N THR A 219 -2.58 -10.17 -8.38
CA THR A 219 -2.67 -11.55 -7.89
C THR A 219 -2.88 -12.53 -9.04
N LYS A 220 -3.80 -12.23 -9.97
CA LYS A 220 -4.04 -13.01 -11.20
C LYS A 220 -2.79 -13.08 -12.07
N GLU A 221 -2.13 -11.94 -12.31
CA GLU A 221 -0.91 -11.84 -13.13
C GLU A 221 0.26 -12.63 -12.53
N LEU A 222 0.40 -12.64 -11.20
CA LEU A 222 1.41 -13.44 -10.50
C LEU A 222 1.05 -14.92 -10.40
N SER A 223 -0.21 -15.30 -10.62
CA SER A 223 -0.74 -16.62 -10.25
C SER A 223 -0.46 -16.94 -8.77
N ALA A 224 -0.56 -15.92 -7.91
CA ALA A 224 -0.29 -16.06 -6.49
C ALA A 224 -1.47 -16.73 -5.76
N ASP A 225 -1.16 -17.55 -4.75
CA ASP A 225 -2.18 -18.09 -3.84
C ASP A 225 -2.73 -16.95 -2.98
N ILE A 226 -4.00 -16.61 -3.19
CA ILE A 226 -4.73 -15.55 -2.50
C ILE A 226 -4.75 -15.73 -0.96
N ASN A 227 -4.58 -16.97 -0.47
CA ASN A 227 -4.52 -17.25 0.97
C ASN A 227 -3.20 -16.85 1.60
N LYS A 228 -2.15 -16.62 0.79
CA LYS A 228 -0.84 -16.12 1.23
C LYS A 228 -0.70 -14.61 1.09
N VAL A 229 -1.60 -13.94 0.36
CA VAL A 229 -1.56 -12.50 0.10
C VAL A 229 -2.26 -11.74 1.22
N ASN A 230 -1.60 -10.76 1.83
CA ASN A 230 -2.13 -9.81 2.82
C ASN A 230 -2.93 -10.53 3.93
N ILE A 231 -2.28 -11.47 4.62
CA ILE A 231 -2.96 -12.36 5.58
C ILE A 231 -3.50 -11.63 6.82
N ASN A 232 -2.98 -10.43 7.10
CA ASN A 232 -3.40 -9.54 8.18
C ASN A 232 -4.26 -8.38 7.67
N GLY A 233 -4.73 -8.43 6.42
CA GLY A 233 -5.38 -7.30 5.75
C GLY A 233 -4.38 -6.36 5.10
N GLY A 234 -4.84 -5.55 4.15
CA GLY A 234 -3.99 -4.63 3.40
C GLY A 234 -4.52 -3.20 3.40
N ALA A 235 -4.05 -2.38 2.45
CA ALA A 235 -4.29 -0.94 2.44
C ALA A 235 -5.76 -0.52 2.25
N ILE A 236 -6.65 -1.39 1.76
CA ILE A 236 -8.10 -1.09 1.75
C ILE A 236 -8.65 -0.98 3.19
N ALA A 237 -8.06 -1.71 4.13
CA ALA A 237 -8.45 -1.70 5.54
C ALA A 237 -7.51 -0.86 6.42
N LEU A 238 -6.22 -0.94 6.17
CA LEU A 238 -5.17 -0.30 6.97
C LEU A 238 -4.77 1.09 6.47
N GLY A 239 -5.19 1.45 5.27
CA GLY A 239 -4.87 2.74 4.65
C GLY A 239 -3.59 2.76 3.82
N HIS A 240 -3.44 3.84 3.04
CA HIS A 240 -2.35 4.05 2.07
C HIS A 240 -1.64 5.41 2.23
N PRO A 241 -0.81 5.59 3.27
CA PRO A 241 0.07 6.75 3.40
C PRO A 241 1.18 6.67 2.34
N ILE A 242 1.06 7.43 1.25
CA ILE A 242 1.80 7.21 -0.02
C ILE A 242 3.30 7.00 0.22
N GLY A 243 3.99 7.97 0.82
CA GLY A 243 5.43 7.92 1.11
C GLY A 243 5.85 6.82 2.07
N ALA A 244 4.98 6.36 2.98
CA ALA A 244 5.30 5.35 3.98
C ALA A 244 4.93 3.91 3.57
N SER A 245 4.01 3.75 2.62
CA SER A 245 3.33 2.47 2.37
C SER A 245 4.28 1.34 1.96
N GLY A 246 5.30 1.63 1.16
CA GLY A 246 6.29 0.61 0.75
C GLY A 246 7.08 0.05 1.93
N ALA A 247 7.46 0.91 2.89
CA ALA A 247 8.11 0.48 4.12
C ALA A 247 7.13 -0.21 5.07
N ARG A 248 5.89 0.29 5.17
CA ARG A 248 4.83 -0.29 6.01
C ARG A 248 4.54 -1.75 5.63
N ILE A 249 4.29 -2.05 4.36
CA ILE A 249 4.02 -3.42 3.91
C ILE A 249 5.23 -4.35 4.13
N LEU A 250 6.46 -3.84 4.04
CA LEU A 250 7.67 -4.63 4.27
C LEU A 250 7.83 -4.97 5.75
N ILE A 251 7.54 -4.02 6.64
CA ILE A 251 7.51 -4.24 8.09
C ILE A 251 6.46 -5.29 8.43
N SER A 252 5.22 -5.10 7.99
CA SER A 252 4.12 -6.05 8.25
C SER A 252 4.44 -7.45 7.72
N LEU A 253 5.09 -7.56 6.56
CA LEU A 253 5.57 -8.84 6.02
C LEU A 253 6.58 -9.53 6.96
N ILE A 254 7.59 -8.81 7.42
CA ILE A 254 8.64 -9.36 8.29
C ILE A 254 8.04 -9.87 9.60
N TYR A 255 7.16 -9.08 10.24
CA TYR A 255 6.48 -9.49 11.46
C TYR A 255 5.52 -10.65 11.23
N ALA A 256 4.75 -10.65 10.13
CA ALA A 256 3.87 -11.75 9.78
C ALA A 256 4.64 -13.07 9.56
N LEU A 257 5.77 -13.05 8.84
CA LEU A 257 6.61 -14.24 8.64
C LEU A 257 7.10 -14.79 9.98
N ARG A 258 7.63 -13.92 10.86
CA ARG A 258 8.14 -14.31 12.18
C ARG A 258 7.05 -14.90 13.07
N ALA A 259 5.90 -14.23 13.17
CA ALA A 259 4.77 -14.69 13.96
C ALA A 259 4.24 -16.06 13.50
N ASN A 260 4.31 -16.33 12.19
CA ASN A 260 3.84 -17.59 11.59
C ASN A 260 4.94 -18.64 11.41
N LYS A 261 6.18 -18.38 11.87
CA LYS A 261 7.35 -19.25 11.70
C LYS A 261 7.56 -19.65 10.24
N LYS A 262 7.45 -18.67 9.36
CA LYS A 262 7.65 -18.75 7.91
C LYS A 262 8.95 -18.08 7.52
N ASN A 263 9.47 -18.43 6.35
CA ASN A 263 10.83 -18.10 5.97
C ASN A 263 10.86 -17.05 4.87
N LEU A 264 10.28 -17.35 3.71
CA LEU A 264 10.38 -16.49 2.52
C LEU A 264 9.13 -15.64 2.32
N GLY A 265 9.32 -14.36 2.05
CA GLY A 265 8.21 -13.48 1.70
C GLY A 265 8.53 -12.46 0.62
N LEU A 266 7.46 -11.95 0.02
CA LEU A 266 7.49 -10.96 -1.05
C LEU A 266 6.68 -9.74 -0.65
N ALA A 267 7.30 -8.56 -0.63
CA ALA A 267 6.61 -7.28 -0.57
C ALA A 267 6.59 -6.67 -1.97
N THR A 268 5.45 -6.19 -2.46
CA THR A 268 5.35 -5.53 -3.77
C THR A 268 4.28 -4.44 -3.80
N LEU A 269 4.53 -3.35 -4.51
CA LEU A 269 3.56 -2.29 -4.73
C LEU A 269 3.71 -1.63 -6.10
N CYS A 270 2.59 -1.10 -6.59
CA CYS A 270 2.54 -0.23 -7.76
C CYS A 270 2.85 1.21 -7.37
N ILE A 271 3.22 2.02 -8.37
CA ILE A 271 3.63 3.41 -8.20
C ILE A 271 2.96 4.24 -9.30
N GLY A 272 2.36 5.37 -8.90
CA GLY A 272 1.76 6.35 -9.81
C GLY A 272 2.76 6.79 -10.90
N GLY A 273 2.25 7.08 -12.09
CA GLY A 273 3.09 7.36 -13.26
C GLY A 273 3.58 6.12 -14.03
N GLY A 274 3.29 4.90 -13.54
CA GLY A 274 3.55 3.67 -14.29
C GLY A 274 4.82 2.96 -13.86
N GLN A 275 4.97 2.65 -12.57
CA GLN A 275 6.09 1.84 -12.10
C GLN A 275 5.62 0.79 -11.07
N GLY A 276 6.51 -0.12 -10.71
CA GLY A 276 6.35 -0.98 -9.55
C GLY A 276 7.69 -1.36 -8.95
N ILE A 277 7.66 -1.76 -7.69
CA ILE A 277 8.82 -2.20 -6.92
C ILE A 277 8.45 -3.44 -6.10
N ALA A 278 9.40 -4.36 -5.99
CA ALA A 278 9.26 -5.56 -5.17
C ALA A 278 10.54 -5.88 -4.41
N CYS A 279 10.40 -6.49 -3.24
CA CYS A 279 11.49 -6.93 -2.37
C CYS A 279 11.20 -8.35 -1.85
N VAL A 280 12.18 -9.24 -1.95
CA VAL A 280 12.13 -10.57 -1.36
C VAL A 280 12.96 -10.59 -0.08
N VAL A 281 12.38 -11.09 1.00
CA VAL A 281 13.03 -11.22 2.31
C VAL A 281 13.01 -12.66 2.81
N GLU A 282 13.96 -12.99 3.67
CA GLU A 282 14.11 -14.29 4.33
C GLU A 282 14.32 -14.09 5.83
N ILE A 283 13.52 -14.75 6.67
CA ILE A 283 13.68 -14.76 8.12
C ILE A 283 14.89 -15.62 8.53
N ILE A 284 15.60 -15.19 9.59
CA ILE A 284 16.74 -15.89 10.21
C ILE A 284 16.29 -16.59 11.49
#